data_AF-A0A7S7RR43-F1
#
_entry.id   AF-A0A7S7RR43-F1
#
_cell.length_a   1.000
_cell.length_b   1.000
_cell.length_c   1.000
_cell.angle_alpha   90.00
_cell.angle_beta   90.00
_cell.angle_gamma   90.00
#
_symmetry.space_group_name_H-M   'P 1'
#
loop_
_entity.id
_entity.type
_entity.pdbx_description
1 polymer ?
#
loop_
_entity_poly.entity_id
_entity_poly.type
_entity_poly.pdbx_seq_one_letter_code
_entity_poly.pdbx_strand_id
1 'polypeptide(L)'
;MKKIGIGIDYSNICKDFNTVYLDRDNTDPQTSKCMKEVLAWTKEFVSELIESFGYEIYSLNSSTSVKIDNIASKRFLFYSLEKEILLQNYIIQKEYAQYDNLAEWEIDNNDSVVIQNDEDGGGIYLFLNENSSVHKWITNKLQNFSLDEVPFSAK
;
A
#
# COMPACT_ATOMS: atom_id res chain seq x y z
N MET A 1 15.80 -13.40 -4.04
CA MET A 1 16.05 -12.59 -2.82
C MET A 1 14.90 -12.83 -1.85
N LYS A 2 15.13 -12.76 -0.54
CA LYS A 2 14.06 -12.92 0.46
C LYS A 2 13.05 -11.76 0.35
N LYS A 3 11.76 -12.07 0.37
CA LYS A 3 10.69 -11.06 0.46
C LYS A 3 10.42 -10.65 1.89
N ILE A 4 10.04 -9.40 2.06
CA ILE A 4 9.55 -8.85 3.31
C ILE A 4 8.29 -8.03 3.03
N GLY A 5 7.32 -8.10 3.93
CA GLY A 5 6.16 -7.22 3.97
C GLY A 5 6.29 -6.21 5.10
N ILE A 6 5.99 -4.94 4.81
CA ILE A 6 5.88 -3.87 5.80
C ILE A 6 4.40 -3.47 5.88
N GLY A 7 3.79 -3.74 7.04
CA GLY A 7 2.46 -3.27 7.39
C GLY A 7 2.50 -1.88 7.97
N ILE A 8 1.64 -1.01 7.45
CA ILE A 8 1.46 0.37 7.91
C ILE A 8 0.02 0.51 8.41
N ASP A 9 -0.15 0.41 9.73
CA ASP A 9 -1.43 0.65 10.38
C ASP A 9 -1.76 2.15 10.38
N TYR A 10 -3.00 2.50 10.02
CA TYR A 10 -3.45 3.89 9.97
C TYR A 10 -3.44 4.60 11.33
N SER A 11 -3.39 3.88 12.46
CA SER A 11 -3.21 4.45 13.80
C SER A 11 -1.88 5.20 13.95
N ASN A 12 -0.87 4.87 13.13
CA ASN A 12 0.37 5.65 13.05
C ASN A 12 0.15 7.05 12.43
N ILE A 13 -0.90 7.21 11.62
CA ILE A 13 -1.27 8.45 10.95
C ILE A 13 -2.27 9.22 11.83
N CYS A 14 -3.37 8.56 12.19
CA CYS A 14 -4.42 9.09 13.04
C CYS A 14 -4.16 8.72 14.51
N LYS A 15 -3.17 9.38 15.13
CA LYS A 15 -2.82 9.13 16.53
C LYS A 15 -4.05 9.24 17.43
N ASP A 16 -4.17 8.31 18.38
CA ASP A 16 -5.24 8.24 19.38
C ASP A 16 -6.66 8.01 18.82
N PHE A 17 -6.79 7.58 17.56
CA PHE A 17 -8.06 7.18 16.96
C PHE A 17 -8.08 5.66 16.72
N ASN A 18 -9.21 5.01 17.00
CA ASN A 18 -9.37 3.59 16.67
C ASN A 18 -9.59 3.45 15.17
N THR A 19 -8.58 2.93 14.47
CA THR A 19 -8.58 2.74 13.01
C THR A 19 -9.09 1.38 12.57
N VAL A 20 -9.49 0.53 13.51
CA VAL A 20 -10.12 -0.76 13.22
C VAL A 20 -11.45 -0.52 12.49
N TYR A 21 -11.57 -1.07 11.28
CA TYR A 21 -12.71 -0.87 10.37
C TYR A 21 -13.00 0.60 10.05
N LEU A 22 -12.01 1.33 9.52
CA LEU A 22 -12.31 2.62 8.88
C LEU A 22 -13.28 2.39 7.73
N ASP A 23 -14.55 2.66 7.98
CA ASP A 23 -15.63 2.51 7.03
C ASP A 23 -15.74 3.74 6.15
N ARG A 24 -15.65 3.54 4.83
CA ARG A 24 -15.78 4.55 3.80
C ARG A 24 -17.03 5.40 3.95
N ASP A 25 -18.12 4.74 4.33
CA ASP A 25 -19.48 5.28 4.33
C ASP A 25 -19.82 5.88 5.71
N ASN A 26 -18.88 5.83 6.67
CA ASN A 26 -19.00 6.47 7.96
C ASN A 26 -18.90 8.00 7.84
N THR A 27 -19.91 8.67 8.39
CA THR A 27 -20.04 10.14 8.36
C THR A 27 -19.71 10.81 9.69
N ASP A 28 -19.28 10.03 10.70
CA ASP A 28 -18.78 10.58 11.95
C ASP A 28 -17.63 11.58 11.67
N PRO A 29 -17.66 12.79 12.25
CA PRO A 29 -16.66 13.81 11.97
C PRO A 29 -15.22 13.40 12.30
N GLN A 30 -15.00 12.61 13.36
CA GLN A 30 -13.66 12.15 13.75
C GLN A 30 -13.16 11.08 12.79
N THR A 31 -14.01 10.11 12.44
CA THR A 31 -13.69 9.10 11.41
C THR A 31 -13.38 9.78 10.07
N SER A 32 -14.24 10.68 9.63
CA SER A 32 -14.06 11.43 8.37
C SER A 32 -12.79 12.27 8.36
N LYS A 33 -12.39 12.81 9.52
CA LYS A 33 -11.12 13.53 9.66
C LYS A 33 -9.94 12.58 9.50
N CYS A 34 -9.93 11.46 10.23
CA CYS A 34 -8.87 10.45 10.11
C CYS A 34 -8.72 9.94 8.67
N MET A 35 -9.83 9.57 8.02
CA MET A 35 -9.79 9.10 6.63
C MET A 35 -9.18 10.13 5.66
N LYS A 36 -9.43 11.43 5.87
CA LYS A 36 -8.81 12.48 5.05
C LYS A 36 -7.31 12.56 5.28
N GLU A 37 -6.86 12.41 6.52
CA GLU A 37 -5.44 12.37 6.88
C GLU A 37 -4.76 11.17 6.24
N VAL A 38 -5.38 9.98 6.32
CA VAL A 38 -4.87 8.75 5.67
C VAL A 38 -4.80 8.92 4.14
N LEU A 39 -5.84 9.45 3.50
CA LEU A 39 -5.82 9.70 2.05
C LEU A 39 -4.68 10.65 1.64
N ALA A 40 -4.52 11.75 2.37
CA ALA A 40 -3.49 12.74 2.10
C ALA A 40 -2.09 12.14 2.30
N TRP A 41 -1.89 11.43 3.42
CA TRP A 41 -0.64 10.79 3.75
C TRP A 41 -0.26 9.71 2.74
N THR A 42 -1.18 8.82 2.36
CA THR A 42 -0.92 7.77 1.37
C THR A 42 -0.53 8.37 0.02
N LYS A 43 -1.21 9.43 -0.40
CA LYS A 43 -0.87 10.13 -1.64
C LYS A 43 0.53 10.72 -1.59
N GLU A 44 0.87 11.41 -0.51
CA GLU A 44 2.20 12.00 -0.34
C GLU A 44 3.30 10.92 -0.32
N PHE A 45 3.12 9.89 0.51
CA PHE A 45 4.07 8.79 0.66
C PHE A 45 4.33 8.05 -0.66
N VAL A 46 3.28 7.69 -1.40
CA VAL A 46 3.41 6.96 -2.67
C VAL A 46 3.99 7.86 -3.77
N SER A 47 3.64 9.15 -3.80
CA SER A 47 4.26 10.11 -4.73
C SER A 47 5.77 10.21 -4.49
N GLU A 48 6.19 10.37 -3.23
CA GLU A 48 7.61 10.46 -2.90
C GLU A 48 8.38 9.19 -3.25
N LEU A 49 7.77 8.01 -3.02
CA LEU A 49 8.36 6.73 -3.40
C LEU A 49 8.57 6.66 -4.92
N ILE A 50 7.55 7.03 -5.70
CA ILE A 50 7.61 7.06 -7.16
C ILE A 50 8.70 8.01 -7.65
N GLU A 51 8.73 9.23 -7.12
CA GLU A 51 9.71 10.24 -7.51
C GLU A 51 11.15 9.83 -7.16
N SER A 52 11.35 9.23 -5.97
CA SER A 52 12.68 8.84 -5.47
C SER A 52 13.34 7.76 -6.33
N PHE A 53 12.55 6.87 -6.95
CA PHE A 53 13.05 5.73 -7.72
C PHE A 53 12.72 5.80 -9.21
N GLY A 54 12.01 6.84 -9.65
CA GLY A 54 11.54 6.97 -11.03
C GLY A 54 10.60 5.83 -11.41
N TYR A 55 9.69 5.47 -10.50
CA TYR A 55 8.73 4.39 -10.71
C TYR A 55 7.41 4.88 -11.29
N GLU A 56 6.60 3.92 -11.73
CA GLU A 56 5.20 4.08 -12.07
C GLU A 56 4.39 2.98 -11.38
N ILE A 57 3.06 3.10 -11.42
CA ILE A 57 2.14 2.14 -10.81
C ILE A 57 1.49 1.34 -11.94
N TYR A 58 1.44 0.03 -11.81
CA TYR A 58 0.80 -0.87 -12.78
C TYR A 58 -0.13 -1.85 -12.08
N SER A 59 -1.11 -2.33 -12.83
CA SER A 59 -1.76 -3.61 -12.49
C SER A 59 -0.86 -4.76 -12.95
N LEU A 60 -0.98 -5.93 -12.32
CA LEU A 60 -0.19 -7.13 -12.63
C LEU A 60 -0.09 -7.45 -14.13
N ASN A 61 -1.20 -7.32 -14.86
CA ASN A 61 -1.35 -7.73 -16.24
C ASN A 61 -1.68 -6.58 -17.21
N SER A 62 -1.36 -5.33 -16.83
CA SER A 62 -1.64 -4.16 -17.67
C SER A 62 -0.45 -3.23 -17.77
N SER A 63 -0.02 -2.98 -19.01
CA SER A 63 1.00 -1.98 -19.33
C SER A 63 0.53 -0.54 -19.19
N THR A 64 -0.76 -0.32 -18.90
CA THR A 64 -1.28 1.02 -18.66
C THR A 64 -0.94 1.45 -17.25
N SER A 65 -0.16 2.52 -17.15
CA SER A 65 0.15 3.16 -15.87
C SER A 65 -1.13 3.60 -15.15
N VAL A 66 -1.20 3.28 -13.87
CA VAL A 66 -2.32 3.55 -12.97
C VAL A 66 -2.06 4.87 -12.26
N LYS A 67 -3.09 5.70 -12.14
CA LYS A 67 -2.98 6.95 -11.38
C LYS A 67 -2.83 6.66 -9.89
N ILE A 68 -1.98 7.42 -9.21
CA ILE A 68 -1.83 7.38 -7.75
C ILE A 68 -3.16 7.55 -7.00
N ASP A 69 -4.10 8.32 -7.57
CA ASP A 69 -5.43 8.52 -6.98
C ASP A 69 -6.22 7.20 -6.83
N ASN A 70 -5.86 6.12 -7.53
CA ASN A 70 -6.49 4.82 -7.31
C ASN A 70 -6.04 4.19 -5.98
N ILE A 71 -4.75 4.28 -5.65
CA ILE A 71 -4.20 3.83 -4.36
C ILE A 71 -4.63 4.77 -3.24
N ALA A 72 -4.54 6.08 -3.47
CA ALA A 72 -5.01 7.10 -2.53
C ALA A 72 -6.53 7.35 -2.63
N SER A 73 -7.31 6.30 -2.94
CA SER A 73 -8.76 6.37 -2.99
C SER A 73 -9.37 5.73 -1.75
N LYS A 74 -10.56 6.21 -1.38
CA LYS A 74 -11.32 5.59 -0.30
C LYS A 74 -11.59 4.10 -0.52
N ARG A 75 -11.73 3.64 -1.77
CA ARG A 75 -12.08 2.24 -2.09
C ARG A 75 -10.90 1.28 -2.02
N PHE A 76 -9.69 1.81 -2.11
CA PHE A 76 -8.50 1.04 -1.86
C PHE A 76 -8.20 1.01 -0.36
N LEU A 77 -8.37 2.12 0.35
CA LEU A 77 -7.90 2.25 1.74
C LEU A 77 -8.91 1.79 2.81
N PHE A 78 -10.21 1.94 2.58
CA PHE A 78 -11.24 1.89 3.64
C PHE A 78 -12.35 0.88 3.33
N TYR A 79 -12.72 0.11 4.34
CA TYR A 79 -13.75 -0.92 4.29
C TYR A 79 -15.13 -0.34 3.90
N SER A 80 -16.03 -1.18 3.40
CA SER A 80 -17.43 -0.80 3.15
C SER A 80 -18.33 -1.95 3.57
N LEU A 81 -19.25 -1.71 4.50
CA LEU A 81 -20.19 -2.74 4.97
C LEU A 81 -21.16 -3.22 3.88
N GLU A 82 -21.43 -2.39 2.85
CA GLU A 82 -22.31 -2.74 1.74
C GLU A 82 -21.62 -3.57 0.65
N LYS A 83 -20.29 -3.53 0.60
CA LYS A 83 -19.47 -4.22 -0.40
C LYS A 83 -18.17 -4.64 0.24
N GLU A 84 -17.97 -5.94 0.40
CA GLU A 84 -16.67 -6.50 0.81
C GLU A 84 -15.56 -5.81 0.04
N ILE A 85 -14.54 -5.35 0.78
CA ILE A 85 -13.30 -4.96 0.14
C ILE A 85 -12.78 -6.21 -0.56
N LEU A 86 -12.62 -6.11 -1.87
CA LEU A 86 -11.79 -7.06 -2.59
C LEU A 86 -10.35 -6.65 -2.36
N LEU A 87 -9.52 -7.60 -1.95
CA LEU A 87 -8.07 -7.43 -1.98
C LEU A 87 -7.63 -6.97 -3.36
N GLN A 88 -6.94 -5.84 -3.37
CA GLN A 88 -6.41 -5.19 -4.55
C GLN A 88 -4.92 -4.98 -4.33
N ASN A 89 -4.16 -5.21 -5.39
CA ASN A 89 -2.73 -5.05 -5.38
C ASN A 89 -2.27 -4.37 -6.66
N TYR A 90 -1.31 -3.47 -6.50
CA TYR A 90 -0.62 -2.80 -7.60
C TYR A 90 0.88 -3.01 -7.49
N ILE A 91 1.56 -2.96 -8.63
CA ILE A 91 3.01 -3.07 -8.73
C ILE A 91 3.58 -1.68 -8.96
N ILE A 92 4.47 -1.23 -8.09
CA ILE A 92 5.21 0.01 -8.22
C ILE A 92 6.62 -0.34 -8.72
N GLN A 93 6.93 0.03 -9.96
CA GLN A 93 8.16 -0.37 -10.64
C GLN A 93 8.58 0.61 -11.73
N LYS A 94 9.84 0.54 -12.15
CA LYS A 94 10.42 1.48 -13.12
C LYS A 94 9.86 1.34 -14.53
N GLU A 95 9.73 0.10 -14.99
CA GLU A 95 9.23 -0.24 -16.31
C GLU A 95 8.19 -1.34 -16.18
N TYR A 96 7.21 -1.37 -17.07
CA TYR A 96 6.20 -2.42 -17.07
C TYR A 96 6.82 -3.81 -17.29
N ALA A 97 6.53 -4.70 -16.35
CA ALA A 97 6.66 -6.14 -16.47
C ALA A 97 5.28 -6.79 -16.28
N GLN A 98 4.98 -7.79 -17.09
CA GLN A 98 3.77 -8.58 -16.96
C GLN A 98 3.97 -9.68 -15.91
N TYR A 99 3.01 -9.79 -15.01
CA TYR A 99 2.90 -10.87 -14.03
C TYR A 99 1.50 -11.46 -14.13
N ASP A 100 1.39 -12.77 -14.33
CA ASP A 100 0.08 -13.42 -14.35
C ASP A 100 -0.47 -13.56 -12.92
N ASN A 101 0.42 -13.58 -11.92
CA ASN A 101 0.07 -13.66 -10.49
C ASN A 101 1.22 -13.16 -9.59
N LEU A 102 0.96 -13.07 -8.28
CA LEU A 102 1.97 -12.63 -7.30
C LEU A 102 3.11 -13.64 -7.08
N ALA A 103 2.92 -14.93 -7.43
CA ALA A 103 3.97 -15.93 -7.32
C ALA A 103 5.04 -15.72 -8.41
N GLU A 104 4.63 -15.29 -9.60
CA GLU A 104 5.57 -14.88 -10.65
C GLU A 104 6.36 -13.63 -10.25
N TRP A 105 5.67 -12.63 -9.69
CA TRP A 105 6.33 -11.44 -9.15
C TRP A 105 7.35 -11.80 -8.06
N GLU A 106 7.05 -12.78 -7.19
CA GLU A 106 7.96 -13.23 -6.14
C GLU A 106 9.31 -13.67 -6.68
N ILE A 107 9.29 -14.38 -7.80
CA ILE A 107 10.46 -14.96 -8.47
C ILE A 107 11.29 -13.86 -9.13
N ASP A 108 10.64 -12.98 -9.89
CA ASP A 108 11.32 -11.95 -10.70
C ASP A 108 10.59 -10.60 -10.64
N ASN A 109 11.08 -9.68 -9.81
CA ASN A 109 10.41 -8.42 -9.46
C ASN A 109 11.25 -7.20 -9.81
N ASN A 110 12.45 -7.34 -10.38
CA ASN A 110 13.27 -6.19 -10.83
C ASN A 110 13.32 -5.01 -9.83
N ASP A 111 13.47 -5.29 -8.53
CA ASP A 111 13.42 -4.30 -7.44
C ASP A 111 12.13 -3.45 -7.39
N SER A 112 11.00 -4.06 -7.69
CA SER A 112 9.67 -3.46 -7.55
C SER A 112 9.05 -3.67 -6.17
N VAL A 113 7.94 -2.97 -5.93
CA VAL A 113 7.14 -3.05 -4.71
C VAL A 113 5.72 -3.44 -5.06
N VAL A 114 5.15 -4.42 -4.35
CA VAL A 114 3.70 -4.62 -4.33
C VAL A 114 3.13 -3.73 -3.24
N ILE A 115 2.13 -2.92 -3.58
CA ILE A 115 1.26 -2.28 -2.60
C ILE A 115 -0.09 -2.97 -2.59
N GLN A 116 -0.54 -3.38 -1.42
CA GLN A 116 -1.81 -4.08 -1.22
C GLN A 116 -2.58 -3.39 -0.10
N ASN A 117 -3.90 -3.31 -0.26
CA ASN A 117 -4.75 -2.83 0.83
C ASN A 117 -4.94 -3.92 1.89
N ASP A 118 -5.23 -3.49 3.10
CA ASP A 118 -5.70 -4.39 4.15
C ASP A 118 -7.14 -4.87 3.90
N GLU A 119 -7.44 -6.13 4.23
CA GLU A 119 -8.77 -6.74 4.06
C GLU A 119 -9.83 -6.04 4.93
N ASP A 120 -9.44 -5.62 6.12
CA ASP A 120 -10.31 -4.94 7.09
C ASP A 120 -10.26 -3.41 6.96
N GLY A 121 -9.45 -2.89 6.02
CA GLY A 121 -9.30 -1.45 5.77
C GLY A 121 -8.62 -0.69 6.92
N GLY A 122 -7.78 -1.37 7.71
CA GLY A 122 -7.02 -0.79 8.83
C GLY A 122 -5.62 -0.31 8.47
N GLY A 123 -5.12 -0.66 7.27
CA GLY A 123 -3.77 -0.34 6.85
C GLY A 123 -3.49 -0.61 5.38
N ILE A 124 -2.22 -0.50 5.02
CA ILE A 124 -1.66 -0.95 3.74
C ILE A 124 -0.43 -1.81 3.98
N TYR A 125 -0.17 -2.72 3.05
CA TYR A 125 0.99 -3.59 3.04
C TYR A 125 1.89 -3.27 1.85
N LEU A 126 3.19 -3.20 2.10
CA LEU A 126 4.22 -3.05 1.08
C LEU A 126 5.11 -4.29 1.05
N PHE A 127 5.14 -5.03 -0.06
CA PHE A 127 6.01 -6.18 -0.23
C PHE A 127 7.14 -5.91 -1.21
N LEU A 128 8.36 -6.31 -0.85
CA LEU A 128 9.56 -5.98 -1.61
C LEU A 128 10.74 -6.88 -1.26
N ASN A 129 11.86 -6.70 -1.95
CA ASN A 129 13.13 -7.35 -1.62
C ASN A 129 13.69 -6.81 -0.30
N GLU A 130 13.92 -7.72 0.66
CA GLU A 130 14.61 -7.39 1.91
C GLU A 130 16.00 -6.80 1.60
N ASN A 131 16.39 -5.76 2.33
CA ASN A 131 17.66 -5.04 2.20
C ASN A 131 17.91 -4.29 0.87
N SER A 132 16.93 -4.24 -0.05
CA SER A 132 16.97 -3.38 -1.24
C SER A 132 17.10 -1.89 -0.88
N SER A 133 17.45 -1.07 -1.87
CA SER A 133 17.46 0.39 -1.72
C SER A 133 16.08 0.92 -1.33
N VAL A 134 15.02 0.36 -1.91
CA VAL A 134 13.63 0.71 -1.61
C VAL A 134 13.28 0.33 -0.17
N HIS A 135 13.68 -0.86 0.29
CA HIS A 135 13.46 -1.29 1.68
C HIS A 135 14.09 -0.33 2.69
N LYS A 136 15.34 0.06 2.45
CA LYS A 136 16.05 1.03 3.30
C LYS A 136 15.40 2.40 3.27
N TRP A 137 14.90 2.83 2.11
CA TRP A 137 14.20 4.10 1.99
C TRP A 137 12.90 4.11 2.78
N ILE A 138 12.06 3.07 2.63
CA ILE A 138 10.78 2.95 3.34
C ILE A 138 11.01 2.92 4.87
N THR A 139 11.90 2.05 5.34
CA THR A 139 12.19 1.90 6.77
C THR A 139 12.75 3.19 7.38
N ASN A 140 13.61 3.92 6.66
CA ASN A 140 14.10 5.22 7.10
C ASN A 140 13.00 6.30 7.10
N LYS A 141 12.16 6.34 6.05
CA LYS A 141 11.04 7.29 5.94
C LYS A 141 10.02 7.07 7.06
N LEU A 142 9.82 5.82 7.47
CA LEU A 142 8.85 5.39 8.47
C LEU A 142 9.48 5.06 9.84
N GLN A 143 10.70 5.54 10.12
CA GLN A 143 11.41 5.23 11.37
C GLN A 143 10.65 5.57 12.67
N ASN A 144 9.66 6.46 12.58
CA ASN A 144 8.83 6.88 13.71
C ASN A 144 7.46 6.16 13.77
N PHE A 145 7.23 5.20 12.87
CA PHE A 145 6.01 4.40 12.83
C PHE A 145 6.28 3.07 13.54
N SER A 146 5.25 2.52 14.19
CA SER A 146 5.22 1.12 14.56
C SER A 146 4.86 0.32 13.31
N LEU A 147 5.85 -0.37 12.74
CA LEU A 147 5.70 -1.17 11.54
C LEU A 147 5.53 -2.65 11.90
N ASP A 148 4.62 -3.32 11.22
CA ASP A 148 4.46 -4.77 11.34
C ASP A 148 5.24 -5.47 10.23
N GLU A 149 6.02 -6.49 10.59
CA GLU A 149 6.61 -7.40 9.61
C GLU A 149 5.57 -8.44 9.20
N VAL A 150 5.18 -8.42 7.94
CA VAL A 150 4.15 -9.30 7.39
C VAL A 150 4.80 -10.30 6.43
N PRO A 151 4.58 -11.62 6.60
CA PRO A 151 5.09 -12.59 5.65
C PRO A 151 4.41 -12.38 4.30
N PHE A 152 5.22 -12.31 3.24
CA PHE A 152 4.68 -12.34 1.89
C PHE A 152 4.12 -13.73 1.59
N SER A 153 2.90 -13.80 1.06
CA SER A 153 2.25 -15.03 0.64
C SER A 153 1.61 -14.81 -0.71
N ALA A 154 2.14 -15.48 -1.73
CA ALA A 154 1.66 -15.40 -3.12
C ALA A 154 0.34 -16.15 -3.39
N LYS A 155 -0.58 -16.20 -2.41
CA LYS A 155 -1.83 -16.98 -2.51
C LYS A 155 -2.64 -16.60 -3.75
#